data_AF-A0A4Y2TQ80-F1
#
_entry.id   AF-A0A4Y2TQ80-F1
#
_cell.length_a   1.000
_cell.length_b   1.000
_cell.length_c   1.000
_cell.angle_alpha   90.00
_cell.angle_beta   90.00
_cell.angle_gamma   90.00
#
_symmetry.space_group_name_H-M   'P 1'
#
loop_
_entity.id
_entity.type
_entity.pdbx_description
1 polymer ?
#
loop_
_entity_poly.entity_id
_entity_poly.type
_entity_poly.pdbx_seq_one_letter_code
_entity_poly.pdbx_strand_id
1 'polypeptide(L)'
;MIKTSGGLTTCRGITDGVLTRLTLGMMHLQNICSEIEKFCDVKLTSTEQHVDTRPSRIARDNEDAAKLSQWISEHKPFPKIDVIMPIDSRIVGGNKVISICQKRLGRDMISKMTGKNFENVKFKRKDKVVTLAFTNSSIKIGNISIVVDPVMLFTDYA
;
A
#
# COMPACT_ATOMS: atom_id res chain seq x y z
N MET A 1 -4.18 -15.77 19.71
CA MET A 1 -5.25 -15.18 18.87
C MET A 1 -6.53 -15.99 19.00
N ILE A 2 -7.54 -15.53 19.74
CA ILE A 2 -8.82 -16.26 19.90
C ILE A 2 -9.49 -16.37 18.53
N LYS A 3 -9.69 -17.59 18.04
CA LYS A 3 -10.38 -17.84 16.76
C LYS A 3 -11.88 -17.74 17.00
N THR A 4 -12.56 -16.87 16.26
CA THR A 4 -14.01 -16.89 16.13
C THR A 4 -14.39 -17.84 14.98
N SER A 5 -15.40 -18.69 15.18
CA SER A 5 -15.91 -19.57 14.14
C SER A 5 -16.60 -18.76 13.04
N GLY A 6 -16.20 -18.94 11.77
CA GLY A 6 -16.95 -18.40 10.63
C GLY A 6 -16.15 -17.68 9.53
N GLY A 7 -14.84 -17.43 9.72
CA GLY A 7 -14.03 -16.74 8.71
C GLY A 7 -14.40 -15.26 8.57
N LEU A 8 -13.51 -14.38 9.01
CA LEU A 8 -13.78 -12.94 9.14
C LEU A 8 -13.95 -12.21 7.79
N THR A 9 -13.50 -12.80 6.69
CA THR A 9 -13.36 -12.14 5.38
C THR A 9 -14.49 -12.44 4.40
N THR A 10 -15.40 -13.37 4.72
CA THR A 10 -16.47 -13.81 3.78
C THR A 10 -17.87 -13.33 4.17
N CYS A 11 -17.99 -12.50 5.21
CA CYS A 11 -19.28 -12.00 5.67
C CYS A 11 -19.78 -10.80 4.85
N ARG A 12 -21.09 -10.77 4.55
CA ARG A 12 -21.79 -9.63 3.93
C ARG A 12 -21.58 -8.38 4.79
N GLY A 13 -21.01 -7.30 4.22
CA GLY A 13 -20.80 -6.02 4.92
C GLY A 13 -19.36 -5.69 5.32
N ILE A 14 -18.38 -6.55 5.01
CA ILE A 14 -16.96 -6.20 5.14
C ILE A 14 -16.59 -5.24 4.00
N THR A 15 -16.48 -3.95 4.32
CA THR A 15 -15.89 -2.94 3.43
C THR A 15 -14.38 -2.90 3.58
N ASP A 16 -13.64 -2.41 2.58
CA ASP A 16 -12.18 -2.26 2.64
C ASP A 16 -11.71 -1.47 3.88
N GLY A 17 -12.49 -0.46 4.30
CA GLY A 17 -12.20 0.30 5.51
C GLY A 17 -12.31 -0.55 6.78
N VAL A 18 -13.26 -1.48 6.86
CA VAL A 18 -13.38 -2.44 7.97
C VAL A 18 -12.23 -3.43 7.94
N LEU A 19 -11.90 -3.97 6.77
CA LEU A 19 -10.79 -4.91 6.61
C LEU A 19 -9.45 -4.28 7.02
N THR A 20 -9.22 -3.02 6.64
CA THR A 20 -8.00 -2.28 7.00
C THR A 20 -7.90 -2.06 8.50
N ARG A 21 -8.99 -1.61 9.15
CA ARG A 21 -9.02 -1.42 10.61
C ARG A 21 -8.80 -2.73 11.37
N LEU A 22 -9.36 -3.83 10.88
CA LEU A 22 -9.14 -5.16 11.45
C LEU A 22 -7.69 -5.58 11.27
N THR A 23 -7.12 -5.50 10.07
CA THR A 23 -5.72 -5.88 9.81
C THR A 23 -4.76 -5.09 10.71
N LEU A 24 -4.95 -3.77 10.80
CA LEU A 24 -4.15 -2.91 11.68
C LEU A 24 -4.39 -3.24 13.17
N GLY A 25 -5.65 -3.45 13.56
CA GLY A 25 -6.04 -3.78 14.92
C GLY A 25 -5.50 -5.14 15.38
N MET A 26 -5.43 -6.13 14.48
CA MET A 26 -4.90 -7.47 14.78
C MET A 26 -3.42 -7.44 15.17
N MET A 27 -2.62 -6.54 14.57
CA MET A 27 -1.22 -6.36 14.97
C MET A 27 -1.10 -5.88 16.43
N HIS A 28 -1.95 -4.93 16.84
CA HIS A 28 -1.98 -4.45 18.22
C HIS A 28 -2.56 -5.49 19.19
N LEU A 29 -3.61 -6.19 18.77
CA LEU A 29 -4.25 -7.23 19.56
C LEU A 29 -3.29 -8.38 19.86
N GLN A 30 -2.40 -8.74 18.92
CA GLN A 30 -1.39 -9.78 19.13
C GLN A 30 -0.48 -9.45 20.32
N ASN A 31 -0.06 -8.19 20.47
CA ASN A 31 0.76 -7.76 21.61
C ASN A 31 -0.02 -7.86 22.93
N ILE A 32 -1.28 -7.41 22.93
CA ILE A 32 -2.15 -7.49 24.11
C ILE A 32 -2.37 -8.94 24.52
N CYS A 33 -2.66 -9.83 23.56
CA CYS A 33 -2.79 -11.26 23.82
C CYS A 33 -1.51 -11.84 24.42
N SER A 34 -0.33 -11.47 23.90
CA SER A 34 0.95 -11.94 24.46
C SER A 34 1.18 -11.49 25.90
N GLU A 35 0.78 -10.27 26.26
CA GLU A 35 0.92 -9.78 27.65
C GLU A 35 -0.10 -10.45 28.59
N ILE A 36 -1.31 -10.71 28.12
CA ILE A 36 -2.31 -11.47 28.89
C ILE A 36 -1.84 -12.91 29.11
N GLU A 37 -1.27 -13.55 28.09
CA GLU A 37 -0.67 -14.88 28.20
C GLU A 37 0.43 -14.93 29.26
N LYS A 38 1.33 -13.93 29.27
CA LYS A 38 2.36 -13.80 30.31
C LYS A 38 1.76 -13.57 31.70
N PHE A 39 0.74 -12.71 31.81
CA PHE A 39 0.08 -12.41 33.08
C PHE A 39 -0.60 -13.64 33.68
N CYS A 40 -1.26 -14.44 32.84
CA CYS A 40 -1.96 -15.65 33.27
C CYS A 40 -1.05 -16.89 33.40
N ASP A 41 0.24 -16.79 33.07
CA ASP A 41 1.18 -17.91 32.93
C ASP A 41 0.65 -19.03 32.01
N VAL A 42 -0.12 -18.65 30.97
CA VAL A 42 -0.68 -19.57 29.99
C VAL A 42 0.06 -19.37 28.68
N LYS A 43 0.73 -20.43 28.20
CA LYS A 43 1.44 -20.39 26.92
C LYS A 43 0.60 -21.01 25.81
N LEU A 44 -0.01 -20.17 24.96
CA LEU A 44 -0.86 -20.63 23.87
C LEU A 44 -0.10 -21.34 22.72
N THR A 45 1.23 -21.43 22.78
CA THR A 45 2.05 -22.13 21.76
C THR A 45 1.81 -23.64 21.66
N SER A 46 1.20 -24.29 22.66
CA SER A 46 1.03 -25.75 22.69
C SER A 46 -0.30 -26.24 22.09
N THR A 47 -1.29 -25.37 21.93
CA THR A 47 -2.60 -25.75 21.39
C THR A 47 -2.57 -25.87 19.87
N GLU A 48 -3.26 -26.87 19.30
CA GLU A 48 -3.44 -27.02 17.83
C GLU A 48 -4.02 -25.78 17.15
N GLN A 49 -4.64 -24.90 17.92
CA GLN A 49 -5.24 -23.65 17.43
C GLN A 49 -4.20 -22.57 17.06
N HIS A 50 -2.91 -22.76 17.42
CA HIS A 50 -1.85 -21.76 17.29
C HIS A 50 -0.58 -22.32 16.62
N VAL A 51 -0.74 -23.20 15.63
CA VAL A 51 0.38 -23.82 14.90
C VAL A 51 1.27 -22.77 14.21
N ASP A 52 0.68 -21.67 13.73
CA ASP A 52 1.41 -20.63 12.99
C ASP A 52 2.25 -19.72 13.89
N THR A 53 1.91 -19.59 15.17
CA THR A 53 2.71 -18.82 16.14
C THR A 53 3.77 -19.69 16.82
N ARG A 54 4.00 -20.91 16.34
CA ARG A 54 5.09 -21.76 16.84
C ARG A 54 6.44 -21.10 16.52
N PRO A 55 7.43 -21.17 17.43
CA PRO A 55 8.75 -20.58 17.18
C PRO A 55 9.39 -21.01 15.86
N SER A 56 9.18 -22.26 15.43
CA SER A 56 9.69 -22.77 14.15
C SER A 56 9.04 -22.13 12.92
N ARG A 57 7.73 -21.83 12.97
CA ARG A 57 7.01 -21.15 11.89
C ARG A 57 7.41 -19.69 11.82
N ILE A 58 7.44 -19.00 12.97
CA ILE A 58 7.92 -17.61 13.06
C ILE A 58 9.36 -17.49 12.56
N ALA A 59 10.25 -18.39 12.96
CA ALA A 59 11.64 -18.39 12.50
C ALA A 59 11.75 -18.54 10.98
N ARG A 60 10.99 -19.47 10.39
CA ARG A 60 10.94 -19.67 8.94
C ARG A 60 10.37 -18.46 8.22
N ASP A 61 9.26 -17.90 8.70
CA ASP A 61 8.62 -16.73 8.08
C ASP A 61 9.57 -15.52 8.10
N ASN A 62 10.32 -15.34 9.19
CA ASN A 62 11.36 -14.31 9.28
C ASN A 62 12.53 -14.57 8.30
N GLU A 63 12.94 -15.82 8.14
CA GLU A 63 13.98 -16.21 7.17
C GLU A 63 13.52 -15.96 5.73
N ASP A 64 12.29 -16.33 5.40
CA ASP A 64 11.68 -16.12 4.08
C ASP A 64 11.48 -14.62 3.79
N ALA A 65 11.06 -13.83 4.78
CA ALA A 65 10.99 -12.38 4.67
C ALA A 65 12.38 -11.75 4.41
N ALA A 66 13.42 -12.26 5.08
CA ALA A 66 14.79 -11.81 4.83
C ALA A 66 15.26 -12.16 3.41
N LYS A 67 14.98 -13.38 2.93
CA LYS A 67 15.29 -13.80 1.55
C LYS A 67 14.56 -12.92 0.52
N LEU A 68 13.28 -12.64 0.74
CA LEU A 68 12.52 -11.75 -0.14
C LEU A 68 13.08 -10.33 -0.15
N SER A 69 13.43 -9.81 1.02
CA SER A 69 14.03 -8.47 1.14
C SER A 69 15.38 -8.39 0.43
N GLN A 70 16.23 -9.41 0.58
CA GLN A 70 17.48 -9.53 -0.13
C GLN A 70 17.26 -9.59 -1.65
N TRP A 71 16.34 -10.45 -2.11
CA TRP A 71 16.03 -10.60 -3.52
C TRP A 71 15.57 -9.28 -4.16
N ILE A 72 14.69 -8.52 -3.49
CA ILE A 72 14.24 -7.19 -3.95
C ILE A 72 15.37 -6.17 -3.98
N SER A 73 16.32 -6.26 -3.04
CA SER A 73 17.48 -5.37 -2.98
C SER A 73 18.43 -5.60 -4.17
N GLU A 74 18.67 -6.86 -4.50
CA GLU A 74 19.50 -7.29 -5.64
C GLU A 74 18.79 -7.04 -6.97
N HIS A 75 17.49 -7.34 -7.04
CA HIS A 75 16.64 -7.22 -8.22
C HIS A 75 15.71 -6.04 -8.06
N LYS A 76 16.26 -4.82 -8.10
CA LYS A 76 15.47 -3.59 -7.96
C LYS A 76 14.31 -3.60 -8.96
N PRO A 77 13.05 -3.79 -8.50
CA PRO A 77 11.91 -3.92 -9.41
C PRO A 77 11.59 -2.57 -10.09
N PHE A 78 12.11 -1.48 -9.53
CA PHE A 78 11.97 -0.13 -10.05
C PHE A 78 13.36 0.41 -10.38
N PRO A 79 13.73 0.49 -11.68
CA PRO A 79 14.92 1.22 -12.06
C PRO A 79 14.80 2.68 -11.61
N LYS A 80 15.93 3.32 -11.32
CA LYS A 80 15.94 4.75 -10.98
C LYS A 80 15.65 5.55 -12.25
N ILE A 81 14.37 5.79 -12.50
CA ILE A 81 13.88 6.61 -13.60
C ILE A 81 13.56 8.02 -13.08
N ASP A 82 14.00 9.05 -13.80
CA ASP A 82 13.69 10.45 -13.50
C ASP A 82 12.24 10.82 -13.86
N VAL A 83 11.48 9.85 -14.37
CA VAL A 83 10.09 10.03 -14.81
C VAL A 83 9.16 9.10 -14.06
N ILE A 84 7.96 9.59 -13.78
CA ILE A 84 6.96 8.85 -13.01
C ILE A 84 6.19 7.93 -13.95
N MET A 85 6.43 6.63 -13.78
CA MET A 85 5.75 5.56 -14.48
C MET A 85 4.97 4.72 -13.45
N PRO A 86 3.66 4.50 -13.66
CA PRO A 86 2.87 3.66 -12.81
C PRO A 86 3.05 2.20 -13.24
N ILE A 87 2.85 1.28 -12.31
CA ILE A 87 3.12 -0.15 -12.54
C ILE A 87 2.06 -0.77 -13.43
N ASP A 88 0.81 -0.32 -13.29
CA ASP A 88 -0.38 -0.84 -13.97
C ASP A 88 -0.45 -0.43 -15.44
N SER A 89 -0.30 0.86 -15.75
CA SER A 89 -0.43 1.34 -17.13
C SER A 89 0.88 1.46 -17.87
N ARG A 90 2.03 1.47 -17.16
CA ARG A 90 3.36 1.75 -17.71
C ARG A 90 3.45 3.05 -18.53
N ILE A 91 2.43 3.93 -18.44
CA ILE A 91 2.41 5.21 -19.13
C ILE A 91 3.28 6.19 -18.37
N VAL A 92 4.29 6.72 -19.03
CA VAL A 92 5.11 7.78 -18.49
C VAL A 92 4.28 9.05 -18.36
N GLY A 93 4.04 9.47 -17.12
CA GLY A 93 3.41 10.76 -16.84
C GLY A 93 4.32 11.91 -17.22
N GLY A 94 3.79 12.95 -17.85
CA GLY A 94 4.53 14.20 -18.05
C GLY A 94 4.98 14.83 -16.72
N ASN A 95 5.82 15.88 -16.76
CA ASN A 95 6.43 16.58 -15.60
C ASN A 95 5.49 16.98 -14.44
N LYS A 96 4.16 16.89 -14.59
CA LYS A 96 3.16 17.21 -13.58
C LYS A 96 2.63 16.02 -12.79
N VAL A 97 2.93 14.79 -13.20
CA VAL A 97 2.47 13.59 -12.49
C VAL A 97 3.43 13.31 -11.37
N ILE A 98 2.92 13.17 -10.16
CA ILE A 98 3.69 13.12 -8.93
C ILE A 98 3.28 11.84 -8.20
N SER A 99 4.11 10.80 -8.25
CA SER A 99 3.97 9.56 -7.47
C SER A 99 4.93 9.60 -6.28
N ILE A 100 6.23 9.75 -6.52
CA ILE A 100 7.26 9.81 -5.45
C ILE A 100 7.27 11.19 -4.75
N CYS A 101 6.96 12.26 -5.50
CA CYS A 101 6.87 13.61 -4.96
C CYS A 101 5.63 13.87 -4.07
N GLN A 102 4.69 12.91 -3.93
CA GLN A 102 3.49 13.04 -3.09
C GLN A 102 3.85 13.16 -1.62
N LYS A 103 4.81 12.35 -1.14
CA LYS A 103 5.24 12.38 0.27
C LYS A 103 5.95 13.68 0.63
N ARG A 104 6.61 14.32 -0.34
CA ARG A 104 7.26 15.63 -0.17
C ARG A 104 6.22 16.76 -0.19
N LEU A 105 5.37 16.79 -1.22
CA LEU A 105 4.28 17.77 -1.32
C LEU A 105 3.31 17.68 -0.14
N GLY A 106 2.94 16.47 0.28
CA GLY A 106 2.07 16.25 1.44
C GLY A 106 2.70 16.77 2.72
N ARG A 107 4.01 16.53 2.94
CA ARG A 107 4.73 17.09 4.10
C ARG A 107 4.80 18.63 4.04
N ASP A 108 5.11 19.20 2.89
CA ASP A 108 5.13 20.65 2.69
C ASP A 108 3.74 21.29 2.84
N MET A 109 2.68 20.53 2.55
CA MET A 109 1.30 21.00 2.71
C MET A 109 0.86 20.93 4.18
N ILE A 110 1.22 19.84 4.88
CA ILE A 110 0.96 19.69 6.32
C ILE A 110 1.70 20.77 7.12
N SER A 111 2.98 21.04 6.81
CA SER A 111 3.74 22.09 7.49
C SER A 111 3.12 23.48 7.30
N LYS A 112 2.48 23.75 6.17
CA LYS A 112 1.74 25.00 5.91
C LYS A 112 0.41 25.09 6.66
N MET A 113 -0.16 23.97 7.10
CA MET A 113 -1.37 23.91 7.93
C MET A 113 -1.06 24.02 9.42
N THR A 114 0.12 23.59 9.85
CA THR A 114 0.54 23.65 11.25
C THR A 114 0.48 25.10 11.76
N GLY A 115 -0.30 25.34 12.82
CA GLY A 115 -0.44 26.66 13.45
C GLY A 115 -1.41 27.63 12.77
N LYS A 116 -2.22 27.18 11.80
CA LYS A 116 -3.25 28.02 11.16
C LYS A 116 -4.67 27.52 11.45
N ASN A 117 -5.60 28.45 11.61
CA ASN A 117 -7.04 28.14 11.62
C ASN A 117 -7.50 27.67 10.24
N PHE A 118 -8.50 26.79 10.23
CA PHE A 118 -9.02 26.14 9.01
C PHE A 118 -9.46 27.15 7.93
N GLU A 119 -10.06 28.26 8.33
CA GLU A 119 -10.51 29.35 7.44
C GLU A 119 -9.37 30.00 6.63
N ASN A 120 -8.15 29.99 7.17
CA ASN A 120 -6.97 30.62 6.59
C ASN A 120 -6.18 29.67 5.68
N VAL A 121 -6.54 28.39 5.66
CA VAL A 121 -5.89 27.37 4.85
C VAL A 121 -6.55 27.34 3.47
N LYS A 122 -5.87 27.91 2.46
CA LYS A 122 -6.31 27.86 1.05
C LYS A 122 -5.30 27.09 0.20
N PHE A 123 -5.76 26.03 -0.47
CA PHE A 123 -4.95 25.26 -1.41
C PHE A 123 -5.16 25.75 -2.84
N LYS A 124 -4.08 26.04 -3.57
CA LYS A 124 -4.17 26.36 -5.00
C LYS A 124 -4.23 25.05 -5.78
N ARG A 125 -4.82 25.07 -6.98
CA ARG A 125 -4.88 23.88 -7.87
C ARG A 125 -3.51 23.30 -8.18
N LYS A 126 -2.46 24.13 -8.22
CA LYS A 126 -1.06 23.69 -8.41
C LYS A 126 -0.48 22.92 -7.22
N ASP A 127 -1.03 23.11 -6.02
CA ASP A 127 -0.59 22.45 -4.80
C ASP A 127 -1.35 21.12 -4.60
N LYS A 128 -2.42 20.89 -5.37
CA LYS A 128 -3.14 19.62 -5.38
C LYS A 128 -2.36 18.60 -6.18
N VAL A 129 -2.20 17.42 -5.58
CA VAL A 129 -1.67 16.24 -6.28
C VAL A 129 -2.66 15.87 -7.38
N VAL A 130 -2.18 15.81 -8.62
CA VAL A 130 -2.94 15.32 -9.77
C VAL A 130 -2.54 13.86 -9.98
N THR A 131 -3.54 12.99 -10.02
CA THR A 131 -3.33 11.56 -10.29
C THR A 131 -2.96 11.36 -11.76
N LEU A 132 -2.18 10.32 -12.03
CA LEU A 132 -1.75 10.00 -13.38
C LEU A 132 -2.92 9.64 -14.31
N ALA A 133 -4.04 9.17 -13.77
CA ALA A 133 -5.30 9.00 -14.51
C ALA A 133 -5.78 10.29 -15.20
N PHE A 134 -5.28 11.46 -14.80
CA PHE A 134 -5.61 12.75 -15.41
C PHE A 134 -4.72 13.12 -16.60
N THR A 135 -3.57 12.46 -16.81
CA THR A 135 -2.82 12.66 -18.05
C THR A 135 -3.46 11.85 -19.15
N ASN A 136 -4.06 12.55 -20.11
CA ASN A 136 -4.58 11.93 -21.32
C ASN A 136 -3.47 11.07 -21.95
N SER A 137 -3.74 9.79 -22.15
CA SER A 137 -2.90 8.87 -22.92
C SER A 137 -2.98 9.16 -24.43
N SER A 138 -3.11 10.44 -24.80
CA SER A 138 -3.31 10.89 -26.16
C SER A 138 -2.00 11.34 -26.78
N ILE A 139 -1.63 10.77 -27.92
CA ILE A 139 -0.47 11.16 -28.72
C ILE A 139 -0.97 12.08 -29.84
N LYS A 140 -0.29 13.22 -30.05
CA LYS A 140 -0.54 14.09 -31.20
C LYS A 140 0.38 13.71 -32.36
N ILE A 141 -0.19 13.30 -33.48
CA ILE A 141 0.51 13.06 -34.75
C ILE A 141 -0.06 14.08 -35.75
N GLY A 142 0.72 15.12 -36.06
CA GLY A 142 0.24 16.26 -36.84
C GLY A 142 -0.92 16.99 -36.13
N ASN A 143 -2.04 17.17 -36.83
CA ASN A 143 -3.25 17.81 -36.29
C ASN A 143 -4.22 16.82 -35.60
N ILE A 144 -3.90 15.53 -35.56
CA ILE A 144 -4.79 14.49 -35.03
C ILE A 144 -4.29 14.06 -33.66
N SER A 145 -5.20 14.01 -32.68
CA SER A 145 -4.95 13.50 -31.34
C SER A 145 -5.54 12.10 -31.22
N ILE A 146 -4.69 11.10 -31.05
CA ILE A 146 -5.10 9.69 -30.93
C ILE A 146 -4.99 9.28 -29.46
N VAL A 147 -6.09 8.85 -28.85
CA VAL A 147 -6.09 8.28 -27.50
C VAL A 147 -5.56 6.85 -27.59
N VAL A 148 -4.49 6.56 -26.85
CA VAL A 148 -3.92 5.23 -26.73
C VAL A 148 -4.46 4.58 -25.47
N ASP A 149 -5.10 3.42 -25.62
CA ASP A 149 -5.41 2.57 -24.49
C ASP A 149 -4.18 1.72 -24.14
N PRO A 150 -3.57 1.90 -22.95
CA PRO A 150 -2.42 1.10 -22.54
C PRO A 150 -2.74 -0.39 -22.42
N VAL A 151 -3.99 -0.79 -22.18
CA VAL A 151 -4.38 -2.20 -22.05
C VAL A 151 -4.21 -2.92 -23.39
N MET A 152 -4.59 -2.27 -24.49
CA MET A 152 -4.46 -2.80 -25.86
C MET A 152 -2.99 -3.11 -26.23
N LEU A 153 -2.02 -2.42 -25.65
CA LEU A 153 -0.59 -2.63 -25.95
C LEU A 153 -0.01 -3.90 -25.33
N PHE A 154 -0.69 -4.47 -24.32
CA PHE A 154 -0.18 -5.62 -23.57
C PHE A 154 -1.07 -6.86 -23.70
N THR A 155 -2.10 -6.83 -24.55
CA THR A 155 -3.02 -7.95 -24.79
C THR A 155 -2.60 -8.90 -25.92
N ASP A 156 -1.45 -8.71 -26.55
CA ASP A 156 -0.96 -9.60 -27.62
C ASP A 156 -0.23 -10.85 -27.10
N TYR A 157 -0.85 -11.63 -26.21
CA TYR A 157 -0.47 -13.03 -25.97
C TYR A 157 -1.71 -13.83 -25.52
N ALA A 158 -2.35 -14.49 -26.48
CA ALA A 158 -3.23 -15.64 -26.27
C ALA A 158 -2.52 -16.89 -26.80
#